data_AF-A0A7V5C3F2-F1
#
_entry.id   AF-A0A7V5C3F2-F1
#
_cell.length_a   1.000
_cell.length_b   1.000
_cell.length_c   1.000
_cell.angle_alpha   90.00
_cell.angle_beta   90.00
_cell.angle_gamma   90.00
#
_symmetry.space_group_name_H-M   'P 1'
#
loop_
_entity.id
_entity.type
_entity.pdbx_description
1 polymer ?
#
loop_
_entity_poly.entity_id
_entity_poly.type
_entity_poly.pdbx_seq_one_letter_code
_entity_poly.pdbx_strand_id
1 'polypeptide(L)'
;MYKLLLINLLLSVSIWATEVVATVNGKAITRQDIDRFIAKSIPGAKYSMMTHSQQQKVINQLIERELYLKVAKKEGIENDPQFAIELKKVKENLMLDMWMKKRLDNIKISNSKIWDYYINHSSKFHRSAMASARHILVTTRAEAREIIRELETSSNIKAKFIQLAKNRSTGPSAKNGGDLGWFPKDQMVPEFSNATFALRKGQITH
;
A
#
# COMPACT_ATOMS: atom_id res chain seq x y z
N MET A 1 67.86 -43.05 17.32
CA MET A 1 66.76 -42.49 18.14
C MET A 1 66.15 -41.30 17.39
N TYR A 2 64.84 -41.36 17.18
CA TYR A 2 63.88 -40.33 16.73
C TYR A 2 64.08 -39.61 15.38
N LYS A 3 63.38 -40.12 14.35
CA LYS A 3 62.82 -39.34 13.23
C LYS A 3 61.68 -38.47 13.77
N LEU A 4 61.80 -37.14 13.69
CA LEU A 4 60.67 -36.23 13.91
C LEU A 4 59.93 -36.01 12.58
N LEU A 5 58.65 -36.39 12.57
CA LEU A 5 57.66 -36.14 11.53
C LEU A 5 57.04 -34.77 11.79
N LEU A 6 57.29 -33.78 10.92
CA LEU A 6 56.60 -32.49 10.95
C LEU A 6 55.31 -32.60 10.12
N ILE A 7 54.21 -32.88 10.81
CA ILE A 7 52.85 -32.75 10.27
C ILE A 7 52.52 -31.26 10.25
N ASN A 8 52.62 -30.63 9.09
CA ASN A 8 52.03 -29.30 8.87
C ASN A 8 50.52 -29.48 8.73
N LEU A 9 49.82 -29.27 9.85
CA LEU A 9 48.37 -29.14 9.90
C LEU A 9 47.98 -27.85 9.16
N LEU A 10 47.68 -27.97 7.87
CA LEU A 10 46.98 -26.93 7.11
C LEU A 10 45.59 -26.77 7.72
N LEU A 11 45.46 -25.84 8.66
CA LEU A 11 44.19 -25.26 9.08
C LEU A 11 43.56 -24.63 7.84
N SER A 12 42.69 -25.37 7.16
CA SER A 12 41.78 -24.83 6.17
C SER A 12 40.79 -23.93 6.91
N VAL A 13 41.16 -22.66 7.04
CA VAL A 13 40.19 -21.60 7.36
C VAL A 13 39.22 -21.60 6.20
N SER A 14 38.04 -22.19 6.42
CA SER A 14 36.91 -22.08 5.50
C SER A 14 36.43 -20.64 5.55
N ILE A 15 37.11 -19.78 4.78
CA ILE A 15 36.57 -18.50 4.37
C ILE A 15 35.27 -18.86 3.66
N TRP A 16 34.13 -18.46 4.24
CA TRP A 16 32.78 -18.62 3.67
C TRP A 16 32.84 -18.54 2.14
N ALA A 17 32.85 -19.69 1.48
CA ALA A 17 33.06 -19.73 0.04
C ALA A 17 31.81 -19.12 -0.57
N THR A 18 31.93 -17.87 -1.01
CA THR A 18 30.92 -17.22 -1.82
C THR A 18 30.78 -18.07 -3.08
N GLU A 19 29.63 -18.71 -3.26
CA GLU A 19 29.36 -19.56 -4.43
C GLU A 19 29.59 -18.72 -5.69
N VAL A 20 30.67 -19.00 -6.42
CA VAL A 20 31.01 -18.33 -7.66
C VAL A 20 30.11 -18.90 -8.75
N VAL A 21 29.30 -18.04 -9.35
CA VAL A 21 28.29 -18.43 -10.35
C VAL A 21 28.79 -18.17 -11.77
N ALA A 22 29.66 -17.17 -11.95
CA ALA A 22 30.36 -16.90 -13.21
C ALA A 22 31.68 -16.15 -12.97
N THR A 23 32.55 -16.10 -13.98
CA THR A 23 33.78 -15.29 -13.96
C THR A 23 33.87 -14.44 -15.22
N VAL A 24 34.24 -13.16 -15.08
CA VAL A 24 34.37 -12.21 -16.20
C VAL A 24 35.67 -11.45 -16.06
N ASN A 25 36.59 -11.62 -17.02
CA ASN A 25 37.92 -10.98 -16.97
C ASN A 25 38.68 -11.25 -15.65
N GLY A 26 38.57 -12.46 -15.09
CA GLY A 26 39.20 -12.84 -13.81
C GLY A 26 38.47 -12.36 -12.55
N LYS A 27 37.39 -11.56 -12.68
CA LYS A 27 36.52 -11.17 -11.56
C LYS A 27 35.41 -12.21 -11.38
N ALA A 28 35.26 -12.73 -10.17
CA ALA A 28 34.16 -13.61 -9.81
C ALA A 28 32.84 -12.83 -9.66
N ILE A 29 31.76 -13.39 -10.21
CA ILE A 29 30.37 -13.00 -9.93
C ILE A 29 29.84 -14.02 -8.94
N THR A 30 29.56 -13.58 -7.72
CA THR A 30 29.12 -14.45 -6.63
C THR A 30 27.59 -14.50 -6.51
N ARG A 31 27.06 -15.52 -5.83
CA ARG A 31 25.63 -15.56 -5.48
C ARG A 31 25.18 -14.34 -4.69
N GLN A 32 26.04 -13.78 -3.84
CA GLN A 32 25.71 -12.57 -3.08
C GLN A 32 25.57 -11.33 -3.99
N ASP A 33 26.39 -11.22 -5.03
CA ASP A 33 26.27 -10.15 -6.03
C ASP A 33 24.95 -10.25 -6.77
N ILE A 34 24.56 -11.48 -7.14
CA ILE A 34 23.28 -11.77 -7.78
C ILE A 34 22.11 -11.41 -6.86
N ASP A 35 22.12 -11.87 -5.62
CA ASP A 35 21.05 -11.60 -4.67
C ASP A 35 20.90 -10.09 -4.42
N ARG A 36 22.01 -9.34 -4.33
CA ARG A 36 21.97 -7.88 -4.18
C ARG A 36 21.41 -7.19 -5.42
N PHE A 37 21.78 -7.65 -6.61
CA PHE A 37 21.27 -7.13 -7.88
C PHE A 37 19.77 -7.35 -8.01
N ILE A 38 19.29 -8.55 -7.66
CA ILE A 38 17.87 -8.90 -7.66
C ILE A 38 17.11 -8.09 -6.62
N ALA A 39 17.59 -8.05 -5.37
CA ALA A 39 16.89 -7.37 -4.27
C ALA A 39 16.66 -5.87 -4.53
N LYS A 40 17.57 -5.23 -5.28
CA LYS A 40 17.42 -3.82 -5.69
C LYS A 40 16.30 -3.63 -6.72
N SER A 41 16.07 -4.61 -7.58
CA SER A 41 15.13 -4.50 -8.72
C SER A 41 13.75 -5.09 -8.38
N ILE A 42 13.72 -6.18 -7.60
CA ILE A 42 12.52 -6.92 -7.22
C ILE A 42 12.63 -7.25 -5.72
N PRO A 43 12.08 -6.40 -4.83
CA PRO A 43 12.10 -6.64 -3.40
C PRO A 43 11.48 -7.99 -3.03
N GLY A 44 12.17 -8.77 -2.20
CA GLY A 44 11.70 -10.09 -1.72
C GLY A 44 11.95 -11.26 -2.68
N ALA A 45 12.38 -11.02 -3.91
CA ALA A 45 12.78 -12.08 -4.82
C ALA A 45 14.11 -12.73 -4.38
N LYS A 46 14.21 -14.05 -4.57
CA LYS A 46 15.43 -14.83 -4.28
C LYS A 46 15.91 -15.54 -5.53
N TYR A 47 17.21 -15.50 -5.78
CA TYR A 47 17.82 -16.18 -6.93
C TYR A 47 17.54 -17.68 -6.95
N SER A 48 17.51 -18.31 -5.77
CA SER A 48 17.23 -19.75 -5.61
C SER A 48 15.79 -20.14 -5.95
N MET A 49 14.85 -19.19 -6.00
CA MET A 49 13.44 -19.44 -6.33
C MET A 49 13.13 -19.20 -7.81
N MET A 50 14.13 -18.77 -8.60
CA MET A 50 13.96 -18.49 -10.03
C MET A 50 14.13 -19.76 -10.87
N THR A 51 13.44 -19.82 -12.01
CA THR A 51 13.66 -20.85 -13.03
C THR A 51 15.08 -20.76 -13.61
N HIS A 52 15.62 -21.87 -14.14
CA HIS A 52 16.94 -21.86 -14.78
C HIS A 52 17.09 -20.80 -15.88
N SER A 53 16.04 -20.58 -16.68
CA SER A 53 16.06 -19.54 -17.73
C SER A 53 16.20 -18.14 -17.13
N GLN A 54 15.47 -17.84 -16.05
CA GLN A 54 15.57 -16.55 -15.35
C GLN A 54 16.94 -16.38 -14.71
N GLN A 55 17.48 -17.43 -14.09
CA GLN A 55 18.82 -17.42 -13.49
C GLN A 55 19.88 -17.06 -14.54
N GLN A 56 19.86 -17.71 -15.70
CA GLN A 56 20.79 -17.42 -16.80
C GLN A 56 20.66 -15.98 -17.32
N LYS A 57 19.44 -15.44 -17.41
CA LYS A 57 19.24 -14.03 -17.78
C LYS A 57 19.90 -13.07 -16.78
N VAL A 58 19.77 -13.33 -15.48
CA VAL A 58 20.41 -12.49 -14.45
C VAL A 58 21.94 -12.60 -14.50
N ILE A 59 22.48 -13.81 -14.70
CA ILE A 59 23.92 -14.01 -14.88
C ILE A 59 24.41 -13.19 -16.09
N ASN A 60 23.77 -13.32 -17.25
CA ASN A 60 24.16 -12.61 -18.47
C ASN A 60 24.11 -11.09 -18.28
N GLN A 61 23.09 -10.56 -17.61
CA GLN A 61 23.00 -9.14 -17.29
C GLN A 61 24.16 -8.64 -16.43
N LEU A 62 24.58 -9.43 -15.44
CA LEU A 62 25.74 -9.07 -14.60
C LEU A 62 27.05 -9.16 -15.38
N ILE A 63 27.19 -10.14 -16.28
CA ILE A 63 28.34 -10.25 -17.18
C ILE A 63 28.43 -9.01 -18.07
N GLU A 64 27.34 -8.68 -18.78
CA GLU A 64 27.25 -7.50 -19.64
C GLU A 64 27.59 -6.22 -18.87
N ARG A 65 27.02 -6.06 -17.67
CA ARG A 65 27.31 -4.91 -16.80
C ARG A 65 28.80 -4.79 -16.48
N GLU A 66 29.48 -5.87 -16.14
CA GLU A 66 30.93 -5.85 -15.87
C GLU A 66 31.75 -5.51 -17.12
N LEU A 67 31.32 -5.99 -18.30
CA LEU A 67 31.94 -5.62 -19.57
C LEU A 67 31.77 -4.12 -19.87
N TYR A 68 30.57 -3.57 -19.70
CA TYR A 68 30.33 -2.12 -19.88
C TYR A 68 31.11 -1.29 -18.86
N LEU A 69 31.21 -1.71 -17.60
CA LEU A 69 32.01 -1.01 -16.61
C LEU A 69 33.50 -1.00 -16.96
N LYS A 70 34.02 -2.07 -17.55
CA LYS A 70 35.40 -2.11 -18.04
C LYS A 70 35.62 -1.09 -19.16
N VAL A 71 34.66 -0.96 -20.09
CA VAL A 71 34.70 0.06 -21.15
C VAL A 71 34.64 1.46 -20.57
N ALA A 72 33.68 1.76 -19.69
CA ALA A 72 33.53 3.07 -19.06
C ALA A 72 34.80 3.51 -18.29
N LYS A 73 35.47 2.57 -17.62
CA LYS A 73 36.76 2.84 -16.95
C LYS A 73 37.88 3.15 -17.94
N LYS A 74 37.96 2.38 -19.03
CA LYS A 74 38.95 2.61 -20.10
C LYS A 74 38.75 3.97 -20.77
N GLU A 75 37.49 4.38 -20.95
CA GLU A 75 37.12 5.69 -21.51
C GLU A 75 37.28 6.84 -20.51
N GLY A 76 37.63 6.55 -19.25
CA GLY A 76 37.92 7.58 -18.25
C GLY A 76 36.70 8.34 -17.76
N ILE A 77 35.50 7.72 -17.76
CA ILE A 77 34.26 8.33 -17.25
C ILE A 77 34.43 8.84 -15.81
N GLU A 78 35.29 8.20 -15.01
CA GLU A 78 35.60 8.64 -13.64
C GLU A 78 36.24 10.04 -13.57
N ASN A 79 36.82 10.53 -14.67
CA ASN A 79 37.43 11.86 -14.78
C ASN A 79 36.45 12.93 -15.30
N ASP A 80 35.24 12.56 -15.70
CA ASP A 80 34.23 13.51 -16.15
C ASP A 80 33.81 14.41 -14.96
N PRO A 81 33.87 15.75 -15.08
CA PRO A 81 33.43 16.65 -14.03
C PRO A 81 31.99 16.41 -13.56
N GLN A 82 31.10 16.01 -14.48
CA GLN A 82 29.72 15.65 -14.16
C GLN A 82 29.64 14.38 -13.32
N PHE A 83 30.51 13.39 -13.57
CA PHE A 83 30.58 12.18 -12.75
C PHE A 83 30.92 12.51 -11.30
N ALA A 84 31.89 13.42 -11.06
CA ALA A 84 32.25 13.85 -9.72
C ALA A 84 31.08 14.55 -8.98
N ILE A 85 30.31 15.38 -9.69
CA ILE A 85 29.12 16.06 -9.15
C ILE A 85 28.05 15.03 -8.76
N GLU A 86 27.73 14.09 -9.64
CA GLU A 86 26.71 13.07 -9.36
C GLU A 86 27.17 12.09 -8.28
N LEU A 87 28.44 11.71 -8.26
CA LEU A 87 29.00 10.86 -7.19
C LEU A 87 28.87 11.52 -5.82
N LYS A 88 29.10 12.84 -5.73
CA LYS A 88 28.90 13.60 -4.49
C LYS A 88 27.44 13.53 -4.03
N LYS A 89 26.47 13.77 -4.92
CA LYS A 89 25.03 13.68 -4.60
C LYS A 89 24.63 12.28 -4.13
N VAL A 90 25.06 11.24 -4.86
CA VAL A 90 24.77 9.85 -4.49
C VAL A 90 25.35 9.51 -3.12
N LYS A 91 26.57 9.98 -2.82
CA LYS A 91 27.21 9.77 -1.52
C LYS A 91 26.45 10.46 -0.38
N GLU A 92 26.03 11.71 -0.58
CA GLU A 92 25.28 12.48 0.42
C GLU A 92 23.92 11.86 0.71
N ASN A 93 23.17 11.47 -0.33
CA ASN A 93 21.87 10.81 -0.19
C ASN A 93 21.99 9.46 0.50
N LEU A 94 22.97 8.63 0.10
CA LEU A 94 23.22 7.34 0.74
C LEU A 94 23.56 7.51 2.23
N MET A 95 24.35 8.52 2.57
CA MET A 95 24.69 8.83 3.97
C MET A 95 23.44 9.19 4.78
N LEU A 96 22.55 10.03 4.23
CA LEU A 96 21.30 10.40 4.87
C LEU A 96 20.38 9.19 5.06
N ASP A 97 20.22 8.36 4.02
CA ASP A 97 19.39 7.16 4.07
C ASP A 97 19.90 6.17 5.13
N MET A 98 21.21 5.94 5.19
CA MET A 98 21.83 5.07 6.19
C MET A 98 21.67 5.62 7.61
N TRP A 99 21.80 6.94 7.79
CA TRP A 99 21.58 7.58 9.09
C TRP A 99 20.12 7.46 9.53
N MET A 100 19.17 7.75 8.64
CA MET A 100 17.74 7.63 8.90
C MET A 100 17.37 6.18 9.23
N LYS A 101 17.79 5.22 8.41
CA LYS A 101 17.54 3.79 8.66
C LYS A 101 18.07 3.38 10.04
N LYS A 102 19.32 3.73 10.38
CA LYS A 102 19.90 3.42 11.69
C LYS A 102 19.14 4.09 12.84
N ARG A 103 18.62 5.30 12.65
CA ARG A 103 17.81 6.00 13.66
C ARG A 103 16.46 5.30 13.84
N LEU A 104 15.77 4.96 12.75
CA LEU A 104 14.44 4.35 12.75
C LEU A 104 14.47 2.89 13.23
N ASP A 105 15.48 2.10 12.84
CA ASP A 105 15.63 0.69 13.29
C ASP A 105 15.76 0.57 14.81
N ASN A 106 16.25 1.63 15.48
CA ASN A 106 16.37 1.69 16.93
C ASN A 106 15.07 2.15 17.63
N ILE A 107 14.08 2.66 16.88
CA ILE A 107 12.79 3.05 17.44
C ILE A 107 11.95 1.79 17.64
N LYS A 108 11.77 1.41 18.91
CA LYS A 108 10.83 0.36 19.30
C LYS A 108 9.52 0.99 19.75
N ILE A 109 8.45 0.79 19.00
CA ILE A 109 7.09 1.18 19.39
C ILE A 109 6.45 -0.01 20.10
N SER A 110 6.03 0.16 21.35
CA SER A 110 5.36 -0.88 22.12
C SER A 110 3.88 -1.01 21.70
N ASN A 111 3.32 -2.21 21.85
CA ASN A 111 1.88 -2.43 21.63
C ASN A 111 1.01 -1.51 22.51
N SER A 112 1.44 -1.23 23.75
CA SER A 112 0.76 -0.26 24.62
C SER A 112 0.71 1.13 24.00
N LYS A 113 1.82 1.66 23.46
CA LYS A 113 1.79 2.98 22.79
C LYS A 113 0.90 3.00 21.56
N ILE A 114 0.82 1.90 20.81
CA ILE A 114 -0.12 1.76 19.69
C ILE A 114 -1.56 1.81 20.19
N TRP A 115 -1.86 1.06 21.26
CA TRP A 115 -3.18 0.99 21.86
C TRP A 115 -3.62 2.34 22.46
N ASP A 116 -2.72 3.01 23.19
CA ASP A 116 -2.96 4.34 23.75
C ASP A 116 -3.24 5.36 22.64
N TYR A 117 -2.47 5.31 21.55
CA TYR A 117 -2.73 6.16 20.39
C TYR A 117 -4.11 5.87 19.80
N TYR A 118 -4.46 4.60 19.60
CA TYR A 118 -5.75 4.19 19.06
C TYR A 118 -6.92 4.69 19.91
N ILE A 119 -6.88 4.49 21.23
CA ILE A 119 -7.94 4.94 22.15
C ILE A 119 -8.07 6.45 22.12
N ASN A 120 -6.95 7.17 22.28
CA ASN A 120 -6.94 8.64 22.35
C ASN A 120 -7.29 9.32 21.02
N HIS A 121 -7.29 8.56 19.92
CA HIS A 121 -7.67 9.03 18.59
C HIS A 121 -8.80 8.19 18.00
N SER A 122 -9.58 7.51 18.84
CA SER A 122 -10.57 6.54 18.37
C SER A 122 -11.56 7.16 17.40
N SER A 123 -11.92 8.44 17.56
CA SER A 123 -12.75 9.20 16.61
C SER A 123 -12.23 9.20 15.17
N LYS A 124 -10.90 9.12 14.95
CA LYS A 124 -10.28 8.99 13.61
C LYS A 124 -10.45 7.60 12.99
N PHE A 125 -10.78 6.61 13.82
CA PHE A 125 -10.88 5.21 13.42
C PHE A 125 -12.32 4.67 13.49
N HIS A 126 -13.26 5.44 14.04
CA HIS A 126 -14.68 5.13 13.94
C HIS A 126 -15.18 5.41 12.53
N ARG A 127 -15.87 4.43 11.92
CA ARG A 127 -16.68 4.67 10.73
C ARG A 127 -18.03 5.19 11.20
N SER A 128 -18.43 6.38 10.78
CA SER A 128 -19.78 6.88 11.01
C SER A 128 -20.81 5.85 10.54
N ALA A 129 -21.88 5.66 11.32
CA ALA A 129 -23.00 4.83 10.90
C ALA A 129 -23.50 5.32 9.53
N MET A 130 -23.71 4.40 8.59
CA MET A 130 -24.20 4.71 7.25
C MET A 130 -25.65 4.26 7.09
N ALA A 131 -26.45 5.07 6.40
CA ALA A 131 -27.80 4.74 6.00
C ALA A 131 -27.94 4.89 4.48
N SER A 132 -28.83 4.10 3.89
CA SER A 132 -29.37 4.37 2.56
C SER A 132 -30.86 4.62 2.68
N ALA A 133 -31.29 5.79 2.23
CA ALA A 133 -32.66 6.25 2.39
C ALA A 133 -33.17 6.90 1.10
N ARG A 134 -34.50 6.95 1.01
CA ARG A 134 -35.22 7.73 0.00
C ARG A 134 -35.99 8.83 0.72
N HIS A 135 -36.08 10.02 0.11
CA HIS A 135 -36.89 11.10 0.65
C HIS A 135 -37.88 11.67 -0.37
N ILE A 136 -38.94 12.27 0.14
CA ILE A 136 -39.91 13.05 -0.63
C ILE A 136 -39.94 14.44 0.00
N LEU A 137 -39.59 15.45 -0.77
CA LEU A 137 -39.63 16.85 -0.33
C LEU A 137 -40.90 17.49 -0.87
N VAL A 138 -41.68 18.13 -0.01
CA VAL A 138 -42.90 18.87 -0.37
C VAL A 138 -42.93 20.19 0.37
N THR A 139 -43.71 21.14 -0.15
CA THR A 139 -43.71 22.52 0.36
C THR A 139 -44.50 22.65 1.65
N THR A 140 -45.53 21.82 1.85
CA THR A 140 -46.44 21.92 2.99
C THR A 140 -46.52 20.65 3.81
N ARG A 141 -46.83 20.81 5.10
CA ARG A 141 -47.11 19.69 6.00
C ARG A 141 -48.37 18.92 5.61
N ALA A 142 -49.32 19.57 4.95
CA ALA A 142 -50.54 18.92 4.48
C ALA A 142 -50.22 17.87 3.41
N GLU A 143 -49.42 18.23 2.40
CA GLU A 143 -48.94 17.32 1.36
C GLU A 143 -48.14 16.16 1.97
N ALA A 144 -47.25 16.44 2.93
CA ALA A 144 -46.46 15.40 3.58
C ALA A 144 -47.35 14.37 4.28
N ARG A 145 -48.39 14.82 5.01
CA ARG A 145 -49.35 13.93 5.69
C ARG A 145 -50.19 13.12 4.73
N GLU A 146 -50.59 13.69 3.59
CA GLU A 146 -51.31 12.95 2.56
C GLU A 146 -50.45 11.82 1.99
N ILE A 147 -49.20 12.10 1.67
CA ILE A 147 -48.23 11.12 1.16
C ILE A 147 -47.99 10.01 2.18
N ILE A 148 -47.85 10.33 3.47
CA ILE A 148 -47.71 9.33 4.54
C ILE A 148 -48.93 8.40 4.58
N ARG A 149 -50.16 8.93 4.53
CA ARG A 149 -51.38 8.09 4.51
C ARG A 149 -51.45 7.18 3.29
N GLU A 150 -51.06 7.68 2.12
CA GLU A 150 -50.98 6.87 0.90
C GLU A 150 -49.92 5.75 0.98
N LEU A 151 -48.86 5.96 1.76
CA LEU A 151 -47.82 4.96 2.00
C LEU A 151 -48.26 3.91 3.02
N GLU A 152 -48.91 4.33 4.11
CA GLU A 152 -49.40 3.43 5.17
C GLU A 152 -50.48 2.45 4.69
N THR A 153 -51.26 2.86 3.68
CA THR A 153 -52.29 2.01 3.06
C THR A 153 -51.77 1.12 1.93
N SER A 154 -50.48 1.23 1.57
CA SER A 154 -49.90 0.48 0.46
C SER A 154 -49.40 -0.91 0.89
N SER A 155 -49.77 -1.94 0.13
CA SER A 155 -49.20 -3.29 0.28
C SER A 155 -47.74 -3.40 -0.16
N ASN A 156 -47.24 -2.43 -0.94
CA ASN A 156 -45.84 -2.33 -1.35
C ASN A 156 -45.33 -0.89 -1.15
N ILE A 157 -44.92 -0.60 0.09
CA ILE A 157 -44.43 0.73 0.51
C ILE A 157 -43.30 1.21 -0.40
N LYS A 158 -42.33 0.35 -0.74
CA LYS A 158 -41.17 0.75 -1.55
C LYS A 158 -41.57 1.20 -2.96
N ALA A 159 -42.40 0.43 -3.65
CA ALA A 159 -42.83 0.77 -5.01
C ALA A 159 -43.67 2.06 -5.01
N LYS A 160 -44.61 2.18 -4.05
CA LYS A 160 -45.45 3.37 -3.90
C LYS A 160 -44.62 4.60 -3.53
N PHE A 161 -43.61 4.47 -2.67
CA PHE A 161 -42.69 5.55 -2.32
C PHE A 161 -41.92 6.05 -3.54
N ILE A 162 -41.36 5.15 -4.36
CA ILE A 162 -40.64 5.52 -5.57
C ILE A 162 -41.56 6.28 -6.55
N GLN A 163 -42.80 5.83 -6.70
CA GLN A 163 -43.80 6.49 -7.54
C GLN A 163 -44.16 7.88 -7.01
N LEU A 164 -44.51 8.00 -5.72
CA LEU A 164 -44.85 9.29 -5.10
C LEU A 164 -43.66 10.25 -5.12
N ALA A 165 -42.44 9.75 -4.91
CA ALA A 165 -41.24 10.57 -5.00
C ALA A 165 -41.03 11.13 -6.41
N LYS A 166 -41.22 10.34 -7.47
CA LYS A 166 -41.13 10.81 -8.85
C LYS A 166 -42.21 11.84 -9.20
N ASN A 167 -43.41 11.67 -8.67
CA ASN A 167 -44.58 12.46 -9.06
C ASN A 167 -44.78 13.73 -8.23
N ARG A 168 -44.40 13.71 -6.94
CA ARG A 168 -44.75 14.75 -5.97
C ARG A 168 -43.57 15.40 -5.27
N SER A 169 -42.37 14.81 -5.32
CA SER A 169 -41.20 15.41 -4.65
C SER A 169 -40.69 16.61 -5.43
N THR A 170 -40.46 17.72 -4.74
CA THR A 170 -39.80 18.93 -5.26
C THR A 170 -38.27 18.87 -5.15
N GLY A 171 -37.74 17.80 -4.53
CA GLY A 171 -36.31 17.62 -4.30
C GLY A 171 -35.53 17.12 -5.53
N PRO A 172 -34.21 17.34 -5.59
CA PRO A 172 -33.37 16.98 -6.76
C PRO A 172 -33.29 15.47 -7.02
N SER A 173 -33.56 14.63 -6.01
CA SER A 173 -33.59 13.17 -6.11
C SER A 173 -34.92 12.61 -6.65
N ALA A 174 -35.94 13.46 -6.88
CA ALA A 174 -37.28 13.06 -7.32
C ALA A 174 -37.25 12.13 -8.55
N LYS A 175 -36.48 12.51 -9.59
CA LYS A 175 -36.31 11.72 -10.82
C LYS A 175 -35.82 10.28 -10.60
N ASN A 176 -35.07 10.06 -9.52
CA ASN A 176 -34.52 8.76 -9.12
C ASN A 176 -35.37 8.06 -8.05
N GLY A 177 -36.64 8.49 -7.88
CA GLY A 177 -37.53 7.96 -6.85
C GLY A 177 -37.10 8.34 -5.43
N GLY A 178 -36.49 9.52 -5.27
CA GLY A 178 -36.07 10.04 -3.98
C GLY A 178 -34.75 9.48 -3.45
N ASP A 179 -34.00 8.70 -4.24
CA ASP A 179 -32.78 8.00 -3.79
C ASP A 179 -31.64 8.96 -3.42
N LEU A 180 -31.10 8.79 -2.21
CA LEU A 180 -29.95 9.56 -1.71
C LEU A 180 -28.65 8.74 -1.69
N GLY A 181 -28.70 7.45 -2.06
CA GLY A 181 -27.56 6.55 -1.94
C GLY A 181 -27.19 6.27 -0.48
N TRP A 182 -25.94 5.89 -0.23
CA TRP A 182 -25.40 5.69 1.11
C TRP A 182 -24.76 6.98 1.63
N PHE A 183 -25.10 7.37 2.85
CA PHE A 183 -24.50 8.53 3.51
C PHE A 183 -24.23 8.23 5.00
N PRO A 184 -23.16 8.79 5.59
CA PRO A 184 -22.90 8.72 7.00
C PRO A 184 -23.79 9.71 7.79
N LYS A 185 -24.01 9.44 9.07
CA LYS A 185 -24.89 10.22 9.96
C LYS A 185 -24.56 11.73 9.99
N ASP A 186 -23.30 12.09 9.82
CA ASP A 186 -22.77 13.45 9.88
C ASP A 186 -22.79 14.22 8.54
N GLN A 187 -23.19 13.58 7.43
CA GLN A 187 -23.24 14.25 6.11
C GLN A 187 -24.50 15.10 5.88
N MET A 188 -25.62 14.77 6.53
CA MET A 188 -26.91 15.46 6.34
C MET A 188 -27.25 16.35 7.54
N VAL A 189 -28.20 17.26 7.37
CA VAL A 189 -28.68 18.13 8.47
C VAL A 189 -29.18 17.30 9.66
N PRO A 190 -28.92 17.73 10.92
CA PRO A 190 -29.14 16.90 12.11
C PRO A 190 -30.55 16.33 12.22
N GLU A 191 -31.57 17.10 11.89
CA GLU A 191 -32.98 16.70 11.98
C GLU A 191 -33.28 15.53 11.03
N PHE A 192 -32.77 15.59 9.80
CA PHE A 192 -32.94 14.52 8.80
C PHE A 192 -32.16 13.27 9.19
N SER A 193 -30.92 13.43 9.63
CA SER A 193 -30.10 12.30 10.10
C SER A 193 -30.73 11.63 11.31
N ASN A 194 -31.19 12.39 12.31
CA ASN A 194 -31.80 11.81 13.50
C ASN A 194 -33.09 11.03 13.16
N ALA A 195 -33.93 11.58 12.28
CA ALA A 195 -35.12 10.86 11.81
C ALA A 195 -34.74 9.59 11.04
N THR A 196 -33.79 9.66 10.11
CA THR A 196 -33.40 8.51 9.27
C THR A 196 -32.80 7.37 10.11
N PHE A 197 -31.88 7.68 11.02
CA PHE A 197 -31.19 6.67 11.82
C PHE A 197 -32.04 6.14 13.00
N ALA A 198 -33.19 6.76 13.30
CA ALA A 198 -34.17 6.22 14.24
C ALA A 198 -35.08 5.16 13.60
N LEU A 199 -35.16 5.10 12.27
CA LEU A 199 -35.99 4.14 11.55
C LEU A 199 -35.33 2.77 11.43
N ARG A 200 -36.15 1.71 11.52
CA ARG A 200 -35.74 0.37 11.06
C ARG A 200 -35.78 0.30 9.54
N LYS A 201 -34.98 -0.60 8.97
CA LYS A 201 -34.96 -0.86 7.53
C LYS A 201 -36.38 -1.12 7.00
N GLY A 202 -36.79 -0.32 6.03
CA GLY A 202 -38.10 -0.43 5.38
C GLY A 202 -39.22 0.40 6.02
N GLN A 203 -38.97 1.09 7.14
CA GLN A 203 -39.93 2.02 7.73
C GLN A 203 -39.91 3.39 7.04
N ILE A 204 -40.97 4.15 7.28
CA ILE A 204 -41.14 5.54 6.87
C ILE A 204 -41.28 6.42 8.11
N THR A 205 -41.04 7.73 7.97
CA THR A 205 -41.35 8.71 9.01
C THR A 205 -42.87 8.93 9.12
N HIS A 206 -43.40 9.11 10.33
CA HIS A 206 -44.81 9.38 10.63
C HIS A 206 -45.05 10.83 11.03
#